data_AF-A0A2G9TUL7-F1
#
_entry.id   AF-A0A2G9TUL7-F1
#
_cell.length_a   1.000
_cell.length_b   1.000
_cell.length_c   1.000
_cell.angle_alpha   90.00
_cell.angle_beta   90.00
_cell.angle_gamma   90.00
#
_symmetry.space_group_name_H-M   'P 1'
#
loop_
_entity.id
_entity.type
_entity.pdbx_description
1 polymer ?
#
loop_
_entity_poly.entity_id
_entity_poly.type
_entity_poly.pdbx_seq_one_letter_code
_entity_poly.pdbx_strand_id
1 'polypeptide(L)'
;MDDIWNFLEVEFMSSLYKSDDPFTVDEAAMVYYNNRLLGRPRIRMLKVRNDSCTVIASFAREITECFSNFNPIVEDRATIPPGTSEAYSNRWIDRGTRALIIDFSLFNANVNLFSIARAAMRTAPVQLKVWKERLQWYVLLPERPRKELHYAK
;
A
#
# COMPACT_ATOMS: atom_id res chain seq x y z
N MET A 1 -0.82 9.22 14.22
CA MET A 1 -0.06 8.88 12.98
C MET A 1 0.91 7.76 13.27
N ASP A 2 1.53 7.75 14.44
CA ASP A 2 2.41 6.69 14.92
C ASP A 2 1.74 5.31 14.92
N ASP A 3 0.43 5.23 15.21
CA ASP A 3 -0.33 3.98 15.12
C ASP A 3 -0.29 3.34 13.71
N ILE A 4 -0.27 4.16 12.66
CA ILE A 4 -0.20 3.68 11.27
C ILE A 4 1.18 3.10 10.99
N TRP A 5 2.23 3.79 11.45
CA TRP A 5 3.60 3.31 11.29
C TRP A 5 3.84 2.04 12.08
N ASN A 6 3.37 1.98 13.32
CA ASN A 6 3.42 0.78 14.14
C ASN A 6 2.69 -0.40 13.48
N PHE A 7 1.50 -0.17 12.93
CA PHE A 7 0.80 -1.20 12.14
C PHE A 7 1.63 -1.65 10.92
N LEU A 8 2.19 -0.72 10.16
CA LEU A 8 2.96 -1.05 8.95
C LEU A 8 4.23 -1.84 9.29
N GLU A 9 4.98 -1.41 10.29
CA GLU A 9 6.28 -1.99 10.64
C GLU A 9 6.15 -3.28 11.43
N VAL A 10 5.26 -3.33 12.42
CA VAL A 10 5.15 -4.46 13.35
C VAL A 10 4.19 -5.50 12.84
N GLU A 11 2.95 -5.12 12.51
CA GLU A 11 1.90 -6.10 12.18
C GLU A 11 1.97 -6.52 10.70
N PHE A 12 1.98 -5.54 9.79
CA PHE A 12 1.89 -5.80 8.36
C PHE A 12 3.14 -6.49 7.81
N MET A 13 4.33 -5.94 8.09
CA MET A 13 5.58 -6.51 7.58
C MET A 13 5.87 -7.89 8.18
N SER A 14 5.62 -8.08 9.47
CA SER A 14 5.79 -9.41 10.09
C SER A 14 4.80 -10.41 9.50
N SER A 15 3.52 -10.05 9.33
CA SER A 15 2.53 -10.95 8.74
C SER A 15 2.86 -11.35 7.30
N LEU A 16 3.45 -10.46 6.51
CA LEU A 16 3.72 -10.72 5.10
C LEU A 16 5.03 -11.48 4.85
N TYR A 17 6.06 -11.26 5.66
CA TYR A 17 7.39 -11.83 5.43
C TYR A 17 7.78 -12.94 6.42
N LYS A 18 6.97 -13.21 7.46
CA LYS A 18 7.28 -14.27 8.41
C LYS A 18 7.14 -15.65 7.76
N SER A 19 8.25 -16.38 7.71
CA SER A 19 8.29 -17.82 7.45
C SER A 19 8.33 -18.58 8.77
N ASP A 20 7.58 -19.67 8.87
CA ASP A 20 7.58 -20.54 10.06
C ASP A 20 8.65 -21.65 9.99
N ASP A 21 9.43 -21.72 8.91
CA ASP A 21 10.53 -22.66 8.77
C ASP A 21 11.87 -22.02 9.19
N PRO A 22 12.52 -22.50 10.27
CA PRO A 22 13.81 -22.01 10.72
C PRO A 22 15.01 -22.52 9.91
N PHE A 23 14.82 -23.42 8.94
CA PHE A 23 15.90 -24.08 8.19
C PHE A 23 15.89 -23.80 6.68
N THR A 24 14.82 -23.26 6.11
CA THR A 24 14.80 -22.85 4.70
C THR A 24 15.10 -21.35 4.57
N VAL A 25 16.32 -21.04 4.11
CA VAL A 25 16.62 -19.75 3.48
C VAL A 25 16.05 -19.80 2.07
N ASP A 26 14.72 -19.86 1.95
CA ASP A 26 14.08 -19.69 0.65
C ASP A 26 13.50 -18.28 0.57
N GLU A 27 13.88 -17.58 -0.48
CA GLU A 27 13.39 -16.24 -0.86
C GLU A 27 11.86 -16.19 -1.12
N ALA A 28 11.17 -17.30 -0.91
CA ALA A 28 9.74 -17.45 -1.02
C ALA A 28 9.07 -17.16 0.33
N ALA A 29 8.91 -15.87 0.67
CA ALA A 29 8.02 -15.47 1.76
C ALA A 29 6.62 -16.09 1.53
N MET A 30 6.29 -17.10 2.31
CA MET A 30 5.05 -17.86 2.24
C MET A 30 4.08 -17.27 3.27
N VAL A 31 3.13 -16.49 2.77
CA VAL A 31 2.05 -15.91 3.56
C VAL A 31 1.05 -17.01 3.91
N TYR A 32 0.93 -17.34 5.20
CA TYR A 32 0.08 -18.42 5.71
C TYR A 32 0.33 -19.78 5.04
N TYR A 33 1.59 -20.23 5.00
CA TYR A 33 2.05 -21.56 4.57
C TYR A 33 1.93 -21.90 3.08
N ASN A 34 0.85 -21.51 2.39
CA ASN A 34 0.55 -21.99 1.04
C ASN A 34 0.46 -20.88 -0.02
N ASN A 35 0.60 -19.61 0.37
CA ASN A 35 0.54 -18.49 -0.57
C ASN A 35 1.92 -17.85 -0.69
N ARG A 36 2.52 -17.93 -1.86
CA ARG A 36 3.76 -17.25 -2.17
C ARG A 36 3.50 -15.78 -2.45
N LEU A 37 4.24 -14.88 -1.79
CA LEU A 37 4.25 -13.47 -2.16
C LEU A 37 4.91 -13.27 -3.53
N LEU A 38 4.21 -12.60 -4.44
CA LEU A 38 4.72 -12.26 -5.76
C LEU A 38 5.20 -10.81 -5.76
N GLY A 39 6.51 -10.63 -5.95
CA GLY A 39 7.15 -9.32 -5.99
C GLY A 39 7.23 -8.68 -4.61
N ARG A 40 6.99 -7.36 -4.55
CA ARG A 40 7.02 -6.57 -3.32
C ARG A 40 5.72 -5.79 -3.17
N PRO A 41 5.23 -5.58 -1.94
CA PRO A 41 4.09 -4.70 -1.70
C PRO A 41 4.40 -3.29 -2.20
N ARG A 42 3.39 -2.67 -2.80
CA ARG A 42 3.42 -1.27 -3.20
C ARG A 42 2.49 -0.48 -2.30
N ILE A 43 3.04 0.51 -1.60
CA ILE A 43 2.27 1.47 -0.84
C ILE A 43 2.13 2.76 -1.65
N ARG A 44 0.91 3.28 -1.72
CA ARG A 44 0.56 4.54 -2.37
C ARG A 44 -0.18 5.42 -1.39
N MET A 45 0.01 6.71 -1.51
CA MET A 45 -0.70 7.69 -0.69
C MET A 45 -1.58 8.58 -1.55
N LEU A 46 -2.52 9.25 -0.90
CA LEU A 46 -3.33 10.31 -1.49
C LEU A 46 -3.36 11.49 -0.51
N LYS A 47 -2.85 12.64 -0.96
CA LYS A 47 -2.66 13.86 -0.16
C LYS A 47 -3.45 15.03 -0.73
N VAL A 48 -3.73 15.98 0.16
CA VAL A 48 -4.43 17.23 -0.14
C VAL A 48 -3.52 18.39 0.23
N ARG A 49 -3.59 19.48 -0.54
CA ARG A 49 -2.78 20.69 -0.30
C ARG A 49 -3.18 21.43 0.98
N ASN A 50 -2.24 22.16 1.55
CA ASN A 50 -2.41 22.93 2.79
C ASN A 50 -3.29 24.20 2.64
N ASP A 51 -3.52 24.65 1.41
CA ASP A 51 -4.39 25.80 1.10
C ASP A 51 -5.82 25.38 0.71
N SER A 52 -6.18 24.14 1.03
CA SER A 52 -7.41 23.52 0.54
C SER A 52 -8.68 23.90 1.32
N CYS A 53 -8.55 24.61 2.44
CA CYS A 53 -9.67 25.19 3.18
C CYS A 53 -9.40 26.60 3.68
N THR A 54 -10.48 27.34 3.89
CA THR A 54 -10.47 28.71 4.40
C THR A 54 -10.56 28.70 5.92
N VAL A 55 -9.51 29.17 6.60
CA VAL A 55 -9.51 29.42 8.04
C VAL A 55 -10.17 30.78 8.31
N ILE A 56 -11.05 30.86 9.31
CA ILE A 56 -11.67 32.11 9.73
C ILE A 56 -10.58 33.04 10.27
N ALA A 57 -10.58 34.31 9.86
CA ALA A 57 -9.54 35.29 10.19
C ALA A 57 -9.21 35.37 11.69
N SER A 58 -10.21 35.21 12.56
CA SER A 58 -10.05 35.20 14.01
C SER A 58 -9.12 34.10 14.54
N PHE A 59 -8.97 32.99 13.81
CA PHE A 59 -8.14 31.83 14.17
C PHE A 59 -6.91 31.67 13.28
N ALA A 60 -6.62 32.65 12.41
CA ALA A 60 -5.52 32.58 11.46
C ALA A 60 -4.14 32.54 12.13
N ARG A 61 -4.03 32.97 13.40
CA ARG A 61 -2.77 32.91 14.17
C ARG A 61 -2.54 31.53 14.79
N GLU A 62 -3.61 30.84 15.15
CA GLU A 62 -3.56 29.54 15.84
C GLU A 62 -3.58 28.36 14.84
N ILE A 63 -4.29 28.50 13.71
CA ILE A 63 -4.42 27.46 12.69
C ILE A 63 -3.57 27.82 11.48
N THR A 64 -2.32 27.34 11.49
CA THR A 64 -1.34 27.59 10.42
C THR A 64 -1.44 26.63 9.24
N GLU A 65 -2.06 25.47 9.43
CA GLU A 65 -2.24 24.45 8.39
C GLU A 65 -3.70 24.02 8.28
N CYS A 66 -4.22 23.94 7.05
CA CYS A 66 -5.61 23.60 6.77
C CYS A 66 -5.72 22.55 5.66
N PHE A 67 -6.35 21.41 5.97
CA PHE A 67 -6.58 20.37 4.99
C PHE A 67 -8.06 20.02 4.92
N SER A 68 -8.70 20.20 3.76
CA SER A 68 -10.11 19.90 3.54
C SER A 68 -10.33 18.41 3.19
N ASN A 69 -11.58 18.05 2.90
CA ASN A 69 -11.89 16.72 2.37
C ASN A 69 -11.24 16.54 0.99
N PHE A 70 -10.91 15.29 0.65
CA PHE A 70 -10.33 15.01 -0.65
C PHE A 70 -11.28 15.43 -1.77
N ASN A 71 -10.74 16.22 -2.69
CA ASN A 71 -11.33 16.55 -3.98
C ASN A 71 -10.18 16.56 -5.01
N PRO A 72 -10.36 15.98 -6.22
CA PRO A 72 -9.33 15.99 -7.26
C PRO A 72 -8.71 17.36 -7.57
N ILE A 73 -9.44 18.46 -7.36
CA ILE A 73 -8.95 19.84 -7.59
C ILE A 73 -7.91 20.26 -6.55
N VAL A 74 -8.04 19.78 -5.31
CA VAL A 74 -7.15 20.09 -4.18
C VAL A 74 -6.14 18.98 -3.91
N GLU A 75 -6.04 18.00 -4.81
CA GLU A 75 -5.04 16.94 -4.74
C GLU A 75 -3.63 17.54 -4.73
N ASP A 76 -2.81 17.05 -3.82
CA ASP A 76 -1.40 17.35 -3.79
C ASP A 76 -0.65 16.35 -4.68
N ARG A 77 -0.06 16.88 -5.76
CA ARG A 77 0.76 16.13 -6.72
C ARG A 77 2.22 16.57 -6.69
N ALA A 78 2.61 17.35 -5.68
CA ALA A 78 3.98 17.78 -5.53
C ALA A 78 4.89 16.56 -5.38
N THR A 79 6.04 16.61 -6.05
CA THR A 79 7.08 15.61 -5.87
C THR A 79 7.71 15.81 -4.50
N ILE A 80 7.80 14.73 -3.72
CA ILE A 80 8.54 14.74 -2.47
C ILE A 80 10.01 15.09 -2.79
N PRO A 81 10.58 16.12 -2.15
CA PRO A 81 11.97 16.50 -2.39
C PRO A 81 12.89 15.29 -2.21
N PRO A 82 13.91 15.11 -3.07
CA PRO A 82 14.87 14.03 -2.91
C PRO A 82 15.75 14.33 -1.69
N GLY A 83 15.39 13.77 -0.54
CA GLY A 83 16.12 13.91 0.72
C GLY A 83 15.80 12.74 1.65
N THR A 84 16.83 11.96 1.99
CA THR A 84 16.81 10.71 2.79
C THR A 84 15.89 9.59 2.28
N SER A 85 16.42 8.37 2.27
CA SER A 85 15.78 7.15 1.76
C SER A 85 14.65 6.61 2.64
N GLU A 86 14.23 7.35 3.67
CA GLU A 86 13.32 6.87 4.70
C GLU A 86 11.98 7.62 4.63
N ALA A 87 10.89 6.88 4.44
CA ALA A 87 9.55 7.47 4.40
C ALA A 87 9.13 8.02 5.77
N TYR A 88 9.65 7.45 6.85
CA TYR A 88 9.36 7.89 8.21
C TYR A 88 9.97 9.26 8.52
N SER A 89 11.27 9.44 8.26
CA SER A 89 12.01 10.69 8.51
C SER A 89 11.44 11.88 7.71
N ASN A 90 10.90 11.60 6.52
CA ASN A 90 10.37 12.61 5.60
C ASN A 90 8.93 13.03 5.85
N ARG A 91 8.30 12.60 6.96
CA ARG A 91 6.87 12.86 7.24
C ARG A 91 5.98 12.48 6.04
N TRP A 92 6.27 11.33 5.42
CA TRP A 92 5.54 10.83 4.25
C TRP A 92 4.04 10.72 4.52
N ILE A 93 3.68 10.35 5.75
CA ILE A 93 2.31 10.34 6.28
C ILE A 93 2.14 11.55 7.21
N ASP A 94 1.22 12.45 6.87
CA ASP A 94 1.00 13.73 7.56
C ASP A 94 -0.49 14.11 7.65
N ARG A 95 -0.80 15.27 8.26
CA ARG A 95 -2.18 15.78 8.41
C ARG A 95 -2.91 15.99 7.07
N GLY A 96 -2.19 16.16 5.97
CA GLY A 96 -2.74 16.28 4.61
C GLY A 96 -3.03 14.93 3.94
N THR A 97 -2.54 13.83 4.49
CA THR A 97 -2.82 12.49 3.99
C THR A 97 -4.29 12.15 4.22
N ARG A 98 -4.95 11.60 3.20
CA ARG A 98 -6.38 11.24 3.22
C ARG A 98 -6.60 9.74 3.04
N ALA A 99 -5.74 9.08 2.28
CA ALA A 99 -5.77 7.64 2.16
C ALA A 99 -4.38 7.05 1.95
N LEU A 100 -4.20 5.85 2.47
CA LEU A 100 -3.09 4.96 2.16
C LEU A 100 -3.65 3.72 1.47
N ILE A 101 -3.00 3.31 0.39
CA ILE A 101 -3.40 2.16 -0.42
C ILE A 101 -2.22 1.22 -0.48
N ILE A 102 -2.43 -0.01 -0.03
CA ILE A 102 -1.42 -1.07 -0.06
C ILE A 102 -1.89 -2.12 -1.06
N ASP A 103 -1.04 -2.41 -2.03
CA ASP A 103 -1.25 -3.42 -3.06
C ASP A 103 -0.19 -4.51 -2.96
N PHE A 104 -0.60 -5.77 -2.90
CA PHE A 104 0.30 -6.92 -3.04
C PHE A 104 -0.39 -8.09 -3.74
N SER A 105 0.42 -8.97 -4.32
CA SER A 105 -0.05 -10.14 -5.06
C SER A 105 0.44 -11.42 -4.41
N LEU A 106 -0.45 -12.39 -4.30
CA LEU A 106 -0.19 -13.72 -3.74
C LEU A 106 -0.48 -14.78 -4.79
N PHE A 107 0.26 -15.88 -4.76
CA PHE A 107 0.01 -17.05 -5.60
C PHE A 107 0.02 -18.32 -4.78
N ASN A 108 -1.02 -19.14 -4.94
CA ASN A 108 -1.15 -20.43 -4.30
C ASN A 108 -0.96 -21.54 -5.34
N ALA A 109 0.13 -22.29 -5.21
CA ALA A 109 0.47 -23.35 -6.17
C ALA A 109 -0.43 -24.59 -6.04
N ASN A 110 -0.97 -24.88 -4.85
CA ASN A 110 -1.78 -26.08 -4.61
C ASN A 110 -3.10 -26.06 -5.39
N VAL A 111 -3.69 -24.87 -5.55
CA VAL A 111 -4.95 -24.66 -6.28
C VAL A 111 -4.78 -23.82 -7.55
N ASN A 112 -3.54 -23.50 -7.93
CA ASN A 112 -3.21 -22.62 -9.06
C ASN A 112 -4.01 -21.31 -9.07
N LEU A 113 -4.03 -20.62 -7.92
CA LEU A 113 -4.82 -19.42 -7.69
C LEU A 113 -3.92 -18.20 -7.53
N PHE A 114 -4.18 -17.17 -8.31
CA PHE A 114 -3.55 -15.86 -8.18
C PHE A 114 -4.52 -14.87 -7.52
N SER A 115 -4.05 -14.18 -6.48
CA SER A 115 -4.86 -13.26 -5.69
C SER A 115 -4.19 -11.89 -5.61
N ILE A 116 -4.93 -10.83 -5.91
CA ILE A 116 -4.52 -9.45 -5.67
C ILE A 116 -5.25 -8.95 -4.43
N ALA A 117 -4.46 -8.56 -3.43
CA ALA A 117 -4.96 -7.92 -2.23
C ALA A 117 -4.75 -6.41 -2.29
N ARG A 118 -5.84 -5.66 -2.10
CA ARG A 118 -5.84 -4.20 -1.97
C ARG A 118 -6.47 -3.80 -0.64
N ALA A 119 -5.65 -3.22 0.23
CA ALA A 119 -6.12 -2.58 1.45
C ALA A 119 -6.12 -1.05 1.25
N ALA A 120 -7.24 -0.39 1.57
CA ALA A 120 -7.35 1.06 1.55
C ALA A 120 -7.74 1.59 2.93
N MET A 121 -6.83 2.35 3.53
CA MET A 121 -7.00 2.93 4.84
C MET A 121 -7.26 4.43 4.72
N ARG A 122 -8.35 4.90 5.31
CA ARG A 122 -8.67 6.32 5.34
C ARG A 122 -8.10 6.94 6.60
N THR A 123 -7.36 8.02 6.44
CA THR A 123 -6.87 8.85 7.54
C THR A 123 -7.87 9.97 7.77
N ALA A 124 -8.90 9.71 8.57
CA ALA A 124 -9.74 10.79 9.08
C ALA A 124 -9.03 11.42 10.29
N PRO A 125 -9.15 12.74 10.52
CA PRO A 125 -8.47 13.44 11.62
C PRO A 125 -8.86 12.96 13.03
N VAL A 126 -9.84 12.05 13.15
CA VAL A 126 -10.37 11.61 14.44
C VAL A 126 -10.24 10.09 14.66
N GLN A 127 -10.21 9.25 13.61
CA GLN A 127 -10.02 7.79 13.75
C GLN A 127 -9.45 7.14 12.48
N LEU A 128 -8.58 6.15 12.68
CA LEU A 128 -8.14 5.23 11.64
C LEU A 128 -9.25 4.22 11.35
N LYS A 129 -9.82 4.25 10.14
CA LYS A 129 -10.84 3.27 9.74
C LYS A 129 -10.43 2.64 8.42
N VAL A 130 -10.24 1.33 8.41
CA VAL A 130 -10.15 0.55 7.17
C VAL A 130 -11.48 0.72 6.45
N TRP A 131 -11.43 1.38 5.30
CA TRP A 131 -12.65 1.86 4.63
C TRP A 131 -13.12 0.90 3.55
N LYS A 132 -12.18 0.17 2.92
CA LYS A 132 -12.51 -0.82 1.89
C LYS A 132 -11.38 -1.84 1.74
N GLU A 133 -11.70 -3.08 2.01
CA GLU A 133 -10.88 -4.23 1.64
C GLU A 133 -11.43 -4.79 0.34
N ARG A 134 -10.56 -4.99 -0.66
CA ARG A 134 -10.92 -5.71 -1.89
C ARG A 134 -9.89 -6.80 -2.14
N LEU A 135 -10.35 -8.04 -2.05
CA LEU A 135 -9.65 -9.21 -2.56
C LEU A 135 -10.22 -9.52 -3.95
N GLN A 136 -9.35 -9.62 -4.95
CA GLN A 136 -9.71 -10.09 -6.29
C GLN A 136 -8.88 -11.34 -6.58
N TRP A 137 -9.52 -12.43 -6.97
CA TRP A 137 -8.87 -13.70 -7.26
C TRP A 137 -9.10 -14.11 -8.72
N TYR A 138 -8.07 -14.70 -9.30
CA TYR A 138 -8.01 -15.15 -10.69
C TYR A 138 -7.40 -16.55 -10.70
N VAL A 139 -8.05 -17.50 -11.36
CA VAL A 139 -7.41 -18.79 -11.68
C VAL A 139 -6.52 -18.54 -12.88
N LEU A 140 -5.20 -18.72 -12.72
CA LEU A 140 -4.30 -18.62 -13.85
C LEU A 140 -4.52 -19.83 -14.74
N LEU A 141 -5.07 -19.62 -15.94
CA LEU A 141 -5.14 -20.70 -16.92
C LEU A 141 -3.71 -21.16 -17.23
N PRO A 142 -3.45 -22.48 -17.33
CA PRO A 142 -2.14 -22.97 -17.71
C PRO A 142 -1.71 -22.33 -19.04
N GLU A 143 -0.44 -21.91 -19.13
CA GLU A 143 0.12 -21.44 -20.39
C GLU A 143 -0.15 -22.51 -21.46
N ARG A 144 -0.81 -22.12 -22.56
CA ARG A 144 -0.86 -23.01 -23.73
C ARG A 144 0.59 -23.32 -24.11
N PRO A 145 0.95 -24.60 -24.34
CA PRO A 145 2.31 -24.95 -24.72
C PRO A 145 2.69 -24.10 -25.94
N ARG A 146 3.82 -23.39 -25.81
CA ARG A 146 4.40 -22.61 -26.89
C ARG A 146 4.63 -23.62 -28.03
N LYS A 147 3.83 -23.56 -29.09
CA LYS A 147 4.06 -24.40 -30.27
C LYS A 147 5.50 -24.11 -30.71
N GLU A 148 6.38 -25.10 -30.58
CA GLU A 148 7.70 -25.02 -31.20
C GLU A 148 7.46 -24.81 -32.69
N LEU A 149 7.84 -23.63 -33.20
CA LEU A 149 7.94 -23.39 -34.62
C LEU A 149 9.06 -24.29 -35.14
N HIS A 150 8.71 -25.51 -35.51
CA HIS A 150 9.56 -26.35 -36.34
C HIS A 150 9.76 -25.59 -37.66
N TYR A 151 10.92 -24.94 -37.80
CA TYR A 151 11.42 -24.52 -39.10
C TYR A 151 11.63 -25.79 -39.93
N ALA A 152 10.75 -26.00 -40.92
CA ALA A 152 10.99 -26.97 -41.97
C ALA A 152 12.25 -26.54 -42.73
N LYS A 153 13.20 -27.48 -42.84
CA LYS A 153 14.43 -27.38 -43.63
C LYS A 153 14.13 -27.32 -45.12
#